data_AF-A0A6V7Q4C9-F1
#
_entry.id   AF-A0A6V7Q4C9-F1
#
_cell.length_a   1.000
_cell.length_b   1.000
_cell.length_c   1.000
_cell.angle_alpha   90.00
_cell.angle_beta   90.00
_cell.angle_gamma   90.00
#
_symmetry.space_group_name_H-M   'P 1'
#
loop_
_entity.id
_entity.type
_entity.pdbx_description
1 polymer ?
#
loop_
_entity_poly.entity_id
_entity_poly.type
_entity_poly.pdbx_seq_one_letter_code
_entity_poly.pdbx_strand_id
1 'polypeptide(L)'
;MRMVKVSEGTLMGNHHRGSDVELAHVLLYCALFFLVGFFGSKLFSNEDFGVGHGMRQERMMRGVDGVEEVELRSVPHGVTGESHLSLIPFQVLSWQPRTLYFPEFASAEECQTIIRIARSSLIPSTLALREGETVENTKGIRTSTGTFITASEDSTGVLDRLEKRIATVTMIPRDHGEAFNILRYEIGQRYASHYDAFHPEQYGPQKSNRVATFLLYLTDVEEGGETMFPFENGSNMDIGYDYEKCIGLRVRPKRGDGLLFYSMLVNGAIDLTSLHGSCPVIKGEKWVATKWLRDQKQD
;
A
#
# COMPACT_ATOMS: atom_id res chain seq x y z
N MET A 1 -18.00 60.09 32.89
CA MET A 1 -16.85 60.90 33.35
C MET A 1 -15.79 59.93 33.85
N ARG A 2 -14.55 60.05 33.36
CA ARG A 2 -13.40 59.17 33.68
C ARG A 2 -13.22 58.99 35.19
N MET A 3 -12.86 57.78 35.62
CA MET A 3 -12.10 57.59 36.86
C MET A 3 -10.74 56.99 36.54
N VAL A 4 -9.73 57.72 37.01
CA VAL A 4 -8.31 57.37 37.14
C VAL A 4 -8.09 56.87 38.57
N LYS A 5 -7.22 55.87 38.75
CA LYS A 5 -6.39 55.56 39.94
C LYS A 5 -5.46 54.40 39.51
N VAL A 6 -4.12 54.41 39.56
CA VAL A 6 -3.12 54.82 40.58
C VAL A 6 -3.37 54.16 41.94
N SER A 7 -2.65 53.10 42.29
CA SER A 7 -1.37 53.12 43.04
C SER A 7 -0.97 51.71 43.49
N GLU A 8 0.33 51.45 43.49
CA GLU A 8 0.99 50.30 44.12
C GLU A 8 0.81 50.28 45.65
N GLY A 9 0.87 49.08 46.22
CA GLY A 9 0.97 48.83 47.64
C GLY A 9 1.78 47.56 47.90
N THR A 10 3.05 47.75 48.26
CA THR A 10 3.97 46.73 48.78
C THR A 10 3.60 46.37 50.21
N LEU A 11 3.55 45.07 50.55
CA LEU A 11 3.71 44.58 51.91
C LEU A 11 4.68 43.41 51.96
N MET A 12 5.69 43.57 52.82
CA MET A 12 6.78 42.65 53.10
C MET A 12 6.33 41.40 53.86
N GLY A 13 6.94 40.26 53.50
CA GLY A 13 7.59 39.31 54.40
C GLY A 13 6.78 38.61 55.51
N ASN A 14 6.67 37.28 55.41
CA ASN A 14 7.35 36.42 56.37
C ASN A 14 7.48 34.97 55.89
N HIS A 15 8.68 34.42 56.09
CA HIS A 15 9.06 33.03 55.85
C HIS A 15 8.12 32.01 56.53
N HIS A 16 7.64 31.03 55.77
CA HIS A 16 7.39 29.69 56.28
C HIS A 16 8.58 28.80 55.94
N ARG A 17 9.52 28.78 56.87
CA ARG A 17 10.77 28.00 56.91
C ARG A 17 10.54 26.50 57.16
N GLY A 18 9.43 25.96 56.63
CA GLY A 18 8.94 24.59 56.88
C GLY A 18 8.75 23.75 55.62
N SER A 19 8.62 24.36 54.43
CA SER A 19 8.39 23.64 53.17
C SER A 19 9.66 23.07 52.53
N ASP A 20 10.81 23.71 52.75
CA ASP A 20 12.07 23.31 52.11
C ASP A 20 12.68 22.08 52.77
N VAL A 21 12.44 21.90 54.07
CA VAL A 21 12.89 20.72 54.82
C VAL A 21 12.05 19.51 54.41
N GLU A 22 10.73 19.63 54.30
CA GLU A 22 9.88 18.53 53.84
C GLU A 22 10.18 18.11 52.39
N LEU A 23 10.40 19.07 51.49
CA LEU A 23 10.79 18.78 50.11
C LEU A 23 12.16 18.09 50.05
N ALA A 24 13.13 18.53 50.85
CA ALA A 24 14.43 17.89 50.94
C ALA A 24 14.33 16.45 51.50
N HIS A 25 13.46 16.20 52.48
CA HIS A 25 13.23 14.84 53.00
C HIS A 25 12.54 13.97 51.96
N VAL A 26 11.52 14.45 51.25
CA VAL A 26 10.87 13.72 50.16
C VAL A 26 11.87 13.39 49.05
N LEU A 27 12.71 14.34 48.66
CA LEU A 27 13.75 14.10 47.66
C LEU A 27 14.81 13.11 48.16
N LEU A 28 15.18 13.15 49.45
CA LEU A 28 16.11 12.20 50.06
C LEU A 28 15.51 10.79 50.15
N TYR A 29 14.24 10.66 50.54
CA TYR A 29 13.53 9.38 50.55
C TYR A 29 13.39 8.83 49.13
N CYS A 30 13.01 9.66 48.16
CA CYS A 30 12.94 9.26 46.75
C CYS A 30 14.31 8.80 46.24
N ALA A 31 15.39 9.51 46.58
CA ALA A 31 16.76 9.12 46.21
C ALA A 31 17.20 7.82 46.90
N LEU A 32 16.85 7.62 48.17
CA LEU A 32 17.12 6.39 48.92
C LEU A 32 16.36 5.19 48.33
N PHE A 33 15.08 5.34 47.97
CA PHE A 33 14.31 4.28 47.29
C PHE A 33 14.87 3.98 45.90
N PHE A 34 15.33 5.01 45.16
CA PHE A 34 15.98 4.81 43.87
C PHE A 34 17.31 4.05 44.02
N LEU A 35 18.12 4.39 45.01
CA LEU A 35 19.40 3.72 45.27
C LEU A 35 19.20 2.30 45.80
N VAL A 36 18.23 2.06 46.70
CA VAL A 36 17.89 0.71 47.17
C VAL A 36 17.31 -0.14 46.04
N GLY A 37 16.51 0.43 45.13
CA GLY A 37 16.04 -0.28 43.93
C GLY A 37 17.17 -0.57 42.93
N PHE A 38 18.08 0.39 42.74
CA PHE A 38 19.20 0.28 41.80
C PHE A 38 20.30 -0.67 42.28
N PHE A 39 20.56 -0.72 43.60
CA PHE A 39 21.55 -1.63 44.19
C PHE A 39 20.94 -2.95 44.69
N GLY A 40 19.66 -2.97 45.10
CA GLY A 40 18.94 -4.19 45.47
C GLY A 40 18.70 -5.11 44.27
N SER A 41 18.45 -4.55 43.08
CA SER A 41 18.39 -5.31 41.82
C SER A 41 19.74 -5.94 41.43
N LYS A 42 20.85 -5.47 42.00
CA LYS A 42 22.20 -6.04 41.80
C LYS A 42 22.57 -7.11 42.84
N LEU A 43 21.85 -7.21 43.96
CA LEU A 43 22.11 -8.18 45.03
C LEU A 43 21.32 -9.49 44.87
N PHE A 44 20.26 -9.51 44.06
CA PHE A 44 19.47 -10.73 43.78
C PHE A 44 19.72 -11.35 42.39
N SER A 45 20.70 -10.83 41.63
CA SER A 45 20.89 -11.24 40.24
C SER A 45 22.03 -12.25 40.01
N ASN A 46 22.56 -12.90 41.06
CA ASN A 46 23.54 -13.99 40.92
C ASN A 46 23.39 -15.01 42.07
N GLU A 47 22.32 -15.80 42.04
CA GLU A 47 22.36 -17.18 42.55
C GLU A 47 21.75 -18.09 41.48
N ASP A 48 22.58 -19.00 41.00
CA ASP A 48 22.33 -19.90 39.88
C ASP A 48 21.88 -21.26 40.44
N PHE A 49 20.60 -21.60 40.31
CA PHE A 49 20.09 -22.97 40.43
C PHE A 49 18.79 -23.16 39.63
N GLY A 50 18.90 -23.76 38.46
CA GLY A 50 17.98 -24.81 38.01
C GLY A 50 16.80 -24.44 37.10
N VAL A 51 17.02 -24.70 35.81
CA VAL A 51 16.06 -25.24 34.82
C VAL A 51 15.14 -24.26 34.07
N GLY A 52 15.33 -24.21 32.74
CA GLY A 52 14.32 -23.79 31.76
C GLY A 52 14.65 -22.53 30.96
N HIS A 53 15.65 -22.59 30.06
CA HIS A 53 16.17 -21.41 29.37
C HIS A 53 15.22 -20.91 28.26
N GLY A 54 14.38 -19.93 28.61
CA GLY A 54 13.58 -19.11 27.71
C GLY A 54 14.21 -17.73 27.50
N MET A 55 14.47 -17.43 26.23
CA MET A 55 14.57 -16.14 25.54
C MET A 55 15.49 -15.00 26.01
N ARG A 56 16.28 -14.55 25.02
CA ARG A 56 16.62 -13.16 24.64
C ARG A 56 18.07 -12.77 24.87
N GLN A 57 18.90 -13.11 23.89
CA GLN A 57 20.20 -12.50 23.67
C GLN A 57 20.12 -11.67 22.39
N GLU A 58 20.24 -10.35 22.52
CA GLU A 58 20.50 -9.45 21.41
C GLU A 58 21.82 -9.86 20.74
N ARG A 59 21.75 -10.52 19.59
CA ARG A 59 22.89 -10.72 18.71
C ARG A 59 22.94 -9.55 17.72
N MET A 60 23.85 -8.64 18.02
CA MET A 60 24.60 -7.80 17.09
C MET A 60 24.65 -8.44 15.69
N MET A 61 24.17 -7.72 14.67
CA MET A 61 24.25 -8.14 13.26
C MET A 61 25.71 -8.40 12.89
N ARG A 62 26.11 -9.67 12.95
CA ARG A 62 27.29 -10.19 12.28
C ARG A 62 26.86 -10.46 10.84
N GLY A 63 27.58 -9.90 9.88
CA GLY A 63 27.29 -10.04 8.45
C GLY A 63 26.98 -11.49 8.10
N VAL A 64 25.85 -11.68 7.40
CA VAL A 64 25.38 -12.98 6.94
C VAL A 64 26.22 -13.38 5.73
N ASP A 65 27.40 -13.93 5.99
CA ASP A 65 28.02 -14.91 5.09
C ASP A 65 27.49 -16.29 5.50
N GLY A 66 26.44 -16.74 4.82
CA GLY A 66 25.84 -18.05 5.05
C GLY A 66 24.32 -18.02 4.89
N VAL A 67 23.84 -18.08 3.65
CA VAL A 67 22.47 -18.50 3.38
C VAL A 67 22.43 -20.00 3.65
N GLU A 68 21.83 -20.42 4.76
CA GLU A 68 21.36 -21.82 4.87
C GLU A 68 20.29 -21.99 3.78
N GLU A 69 20.61 -22.78 2.77
CA GLU A 69 19.68 -23.16 1.71
C GLU A 69 18.57 -24.00 2.35
N VAL A 70 17.41 -23.38 2.63
CA VAL A 70 16.24 -24.11 3.15
C VAL A 70 15.73 -25.00 2.02
N GLU A 71 16.00 -26.30 2.12
CA GLU A 71 15.49 -27.30 1.18
C GLU A 71 13.96 -27.43 1.32
N LEU A 72 13.22 -26.63 0.55
CA LEU A 72 11.77 -26.65 0.51
C LEU A 72 11.27 -27.89 -0.23
N ARG A 73 10.67 -28.84 0.48
CA ARG A 73 10.09 -30.06 -0.12
C ARG A 73 8.67 -29.81 -0.61
N SER A 74 8.40 -30.09 -1.89
CA SER A 74 7.04 -30.07 -2.43
C SER A 74 6.24 -31.28 -1.96
N VAL A 75 4.92 -31.10 -1.81
CA VAL A 75 3.95 -32.17 -1.51
C VAL A 75 3.16 -32.52 -2.78
N PRO A 76 2.53 -33.71 -2.85
CA PRO A 76 1.61 -34.02 -3.95
C PRO A 76 0.53 -32.95 -4.09
N HIS A 77 0.23 -32.57 -5.33
CA HIS A 77 -0.75 -31.54 -5.65
C HIS A 77 -2.10 -32.15 -6.06
N GLY A 78 -3.18 -31.36 -5.92
CA GLY A 78 -4.49 -31.71 -6.45
C GLY A 78 -4.56 -31.57 -7.98
N VAL A 79 -5.71 -31.95 -8.56
CA VAL A 79 -5.95 -31.89 -10.02
C VAL A 79 -5.70 -30.49 -10.59
N THR A 80 -6.04 -29.44 -9.84
CA THR A 80 -5.86 -28.03 -10.23
C THR A 80 -4.65 -27.37 -9.57
N GLY A 81 -3.85 -28.11 -8.80
CA GLY A 81 -2.70 -27.59 -8.08
C GLY A 81 -1.40 -27.68 -8.89
N GLU A 82 -0.42 -26.87 -8.52
CA GLU A 82 0.92 -26.85 -9.13
C GLU A 82 1.86 -27.88 -8.47
N SER A 83 2.68 -28.54 -9.27
CA SER A 83 3.63 -29.58 -8.79
C SER A 83 4.94 -29.04 -8.21
N HIS A 84 5.14 -27.72 -8.25
CA HIS A 84 6.37 -27.04 -7.89
C HIS A 84 6.07 -25.85 -6.98
N LEU A 85 7.04 -25.48 -6.15
CA LEU A 85 6.93 -24.31 -5.28
C LEU A 85 7.31 -23.05 -6.05
N SER A 86 6.57 -21.98 -5.82
CA SER A 86 6.85 -20.64 -6.34
C SER A 86 7.22 -19.71 -5.19
N LEU A 87 8.36 -19.03 -5.30
CA LEU A 87 8.78 -18.01 -4.35
C LEU A 87 8.60 -16.63 -5.00
N ILE A 88 7.63 -15.87 -4.50
CA ILE A 88 7.37 -14.52 -4.98
C ILE A 88 7.36 -13.59 -3.76
N PRO A 89 8.40 -12.76 -3.57
CA PRO A 89 8.47 -11.86 -2.43
C PRO A 89 7.39 -10.77 -2.52
N PHE A 90 6.83 -10.39 -1.38
CA PHE A 90 5.87 -9.30 -1.31
C PHE A 90 5.93 -8.57 0.03
N GLN A 91 5.42 -7.34 0.04
CA GLN A 91 5.23 -6.50 1.21
C GLN A 91 3.75 -6.13 1.33
N VAL A 92 3.16 -6.26 2.51
CA VAL A 92 1.84 -5.67 2.79
C VAL A 92 2.03 -4.18 3.03
N LEU A 93 1.42 -3.34 2.20
CA LEU A 93 1.46 -1.89 2.32
C LEU A 93 0.32 -1.34 3.17
N SER A 94 -0.87 -1.94 3.04
CA SER A 94 -2.04 -1.60 3.86
C SER A 94 -3.00 -2.79 3.96
N TRP A 95 -3.81 -2.76 5.02
CA TRP A 95 -4.94 -3.67 5.21
C TRP A 95 -6.29 -3.04 4.82
N GLN A 96 -6.34 -1.71 4.68
CA GLN A 96 -7.54 -0.93 4.33
C GLN A 96 -7.11 0.20 3.39
N PRO A 97 -7.17 0.02 2.06
CA PRO A 97 -7.55 -1.21 1.37
C PRO A 97 -6.45 -2.25 1.51
N ARG A 98 -6.79 -3.54 1.33
CA ARG A 98 -5.77 -4.60 1.27
C ARG A 98 -4.87 -4.35 0.05
N THR A 99 -3.64 -3.93 0.29
CA THR A 99 -2.69 -3.51 -0.73
C THR A 99 -1.34 -4.16 -0.50
N LEU A 100 -0.83 -4.83 -1.53
CA LEU A 100 0.41 -5.61 -1.50
C LEU A 100 1.33 -5.17 -2.63
N TYR A 101 2.62 -5.02 -2.34
CA TYR A 101 3.67 -4.65 -3.27
C TYR A 101 4.59 -5.84 -3.55
N PHE A 102 4.91 -6.06 -4.83
CA PHE A 102 5.72 -7.16 -5.32
C PHE A 102 6.96 -6.59 -6.04
N PRO A 103 8.13 -6.55 -5.38
CA PRO A 103 9.34 -6.08 -6.04
C PRO A 103 9.77 -7.06 -7.14
N GLU A 104 10.22 -6.53 -8.27
CA GLU A 104 10.80 -7.31 -9.39
C GLU A 104 9.88 -8.45 -9.87
N PHE A 105 8.56 -8.21 -9.87
CA PHE A 105 7.55 -9.18 -10.29
C PHE A 105 7.69 -9.60 -11.76
N ALA A 106 8.13 -8.69 -12.63
CA ALA A 106 8.46 -8.94 -14.02
C ALA A 106 9.87 -8.46 -14.36
N SER A 107 10.53 -9.12 -15.32
CA SER A 107 11.85 -8.70 -15.77
C SER A 107 11.76 -7.43 -16.63
N ALA A 108 12.88 -6.71 -16.76
CA ALA A 108 12.94 -5.53 -17.62
C ALA A 108 12.64 -5.86 -19.10
N GLU A 109 13.03 -7.05 -19.56
CA GLU A 109 12.77 -7.56 -20.91
C GLU A 109 11.27 -7.86 -21.12
N GLU A 110 10.60 -8.41 -20.12
CA GLU A 110 9.15 -8.63 -20.14
C GLU A 110 8.42 -7.28 -20.23
N CYS A 111 8.77 -6.31 -19.38
CA CYS A 111 8.22 -4.96 -19.44
C CYS A 111 8.41 -4.31 -20.82
N GLN A 112 9.63 -4.39 -21.37
CA GLN A 112 9.95 -3.80 -22.68
C GLN A 112 9.19 -4.49 -23.82
N THR A 113 8.94 -5.79 -23.71
CA THR A 113 8.16 -6.56 -24.69
C THR A 113 6.70 -6.11 -24.69
N ILE A 114 6.10 -5.96 -23.52
CA ILE A 114 4.71 -5.46 -23.38
C ILE A 114 4.58 -4.07 -23.97
N ILE A 115 5.51 -3.15 -23.66
CA ILE A 115 5.52 -1.79 -24.23
C ILE A 115 5.61 -1.85 -25.76
N ARG A 116 6.45 -2.73 -26.33
CA ARG A 116 6.59 -2.86 -27.79
C ARG A 116 5.29 -3.31 -28.46
N ILE A 117 4.62 -4.31 -27.89
CA ILE A 117 3.36 -4.84 -28.42
C ILE A 117 2.27 -3.75 -28.36
N ALA A 118 2.18 -3.01 -27.26
CA ALA A 118 1.14 -2.01 -27.07
C ALA A 118 1.32 -0.73 -27.90
N ARG A 119 2.56 -0.34 -28.20
CA ARG A 119 2.89 0.99 -28.77
C ARG A 119 2.16 1.32 -30.08
N SER A 120 1.91 0.34 -30.95
CA SER A 120 1.23 0.57 -32.23
C SER A 120 -0.28 0.77 -32.13
N SER A 121 -0.88 0.42 -30.98
CA SER A 121 -2.34 0.31 -30.81
C SER A 121 -2.89 1.24 -29.74
N LEU A 122 -2.08 2.21 -29.28
CA LEU A 122 -2.49 3.19 -28.27
C LEU A 122 -3.50 4.18 -28.84
N ILE A 123 -4.63 4.31 -28.14
CA ILE A 123 -5.66 5.33 -28.40
C ILE A 123 -5.96 6.10 -27.10
N PRO A 124 -6.56 7.30 -27.15
CA PRO A 124 -7.01 7.98 -25.95
C PRO A 124 -7.87 7.06 -25.07
N SER A 125 -7.57 6.98 -23.78
CA SER A 125 -8.29 6.10 -22.86
C SER A 125 -9.71 6.59 -22.61
N THR A 126 -10.64 5.65 -22.49
CA THR A 126 -12.05 5.91 -22.16
C THR A 126 -12.36 5.57 -20.69
N LEU A 127 -13.54 6.00 -20.25
CA LEU A 127 -14.12 5.72 -18.94
C LEU A 127 -15.34 4.81 -19.09
N ALA A 128 -15.66 4.05 -18.04
CA ALA A 128 -17.00 3.49 -17.90
C ALA A 128 -17.93 4.62 -17.45
N LEU A 129 -18.75 5.12 -18.37
CA LEU A 129 -19.65 6.25 -18.13
C LEU A 129 -20.84 5.81 -17.27
N ARG A 130 -21.19 6.64 -16.28
CA ARG A 130 -22.41 6.53 -15.49
C ARG A 130 -23.60 7.14 -16.22
N GLU A 131 -24.81 6.90 -15.71
CA GLU A 131 -26.01 7.52 -16.27
C GLU A 131 -25.89 9.05 -16.26
N GLY A 132 -26.03 9.68 -17.45
CA GLY A 132 -25.88 11.12 -17.65
C GLY A 132 -24.45 11.61 -17.91
N GLU A 133 -23.43 10.77 -17.79
CA GLU A 133 -22.06 11.11 -18.18
C GLU A 133 -21.86 10.92 -19.70
N THR A 134 -21.09 11.82 -20.31
CA THR A 134 -20.67 11.77 -21.72
C THR A 134 -19.15 11.87 -21.81
N VAL A 135 -18.59 11.59 -22.99
CA VAL A 135 -17.14 11.73 -23.22
C VAL A 135 -16.70 13.19 -23.03
N GLU A 136 -17.55 14.15 -23.39
CA GLU A 136 -17.27 15.57 -23.32
C GLU A 136 -17.24 16.08 -21.88
N ASN A 137 -18.24 15.69 -21.06
CA ASN A 137 -18.35 16.20 -19.69
C ASN A 137 -17.41 15.49 -18.69
N THR A 138 -16.84 14.35 -19.08
CA THR A 138 -15.84 13.62 -18.30
C THR A 138 -14.39 13.84 -18.78
N LYS A 139 -14.19 14.73 -19.76
CA LYS A 139 -12.88 15.05 -20.32
C LYS A 139 -11.93 15.58 -19.24
N GLY A 140 -10.74 15.01 -19.16
CA GLY A 140 -9.70 15.42 -18.19
C GLY A 140 -9.63 14.58 -16.91
N ILE A 141 -10.63 13.74 -16.65
CA ILE A 141 -10.63 12.79 -15.52
C ILE A 141 -9.53 11.74 -15.72
N ARG A 142 -9.48 11.15 -16.92
CA ARG A 142 -8.42 10.23 -17.36
C ARG A 142 -7.81 10.78 -18.63
N THR A 143 -6.50 11.00 -18.62
CA THR A 143 -5.79 11.66 -19.73
C THR A 143 -4.71 10.80 -20.36
N SER A 144 -4.64 9.52 -20.02
CA SER A 144 -3.73 8.55 -20.64
C SER A 144 -4.13 8.18 -22.07
N THR A 145 -3.18 7.56 -22.77
CA THR A 145 -3.48 6.66 -23.89
C THR A 145 -3.39 5.21 -23.44
N GLY A 146 -4.12 4.31 -24.08
CA GLY A 146 -4.12 2.90 -23.72
C GLY A 146 -4.60 1.98 -24.83
N THR A 147 -4.45 0.69 -24.57
CA THR A 147 -4.93 -0.39 -25.43
C THR A 147 -5.18 -1.65 -24.62
N PHE A 148 -6.07 -2.51 -25.10
CA PHE A 148 -6.34 -3.81 -24.49
C PHE A 148 -5.66 -4.91 -25.28
N ILE A 149 -4.94 -5.81 -24.58
CA ILE A 149 -4.26 -6.95 -25.19
C ILE A 149 -4.53 -8.20 -24.35
N THR A 150 -5.05 -9.24 -24.99
CA THR A 150 -5.22 -10.57 -24.40
C THR A 150 -3.92 -11.36 -24.44
N ALA A 151 -3.76 -12.34 -23.56
CA ALA A 151 -2.60 -13.23 -23.60
C ALA A 151 -2.46 -13.99 -24.93
N SER A 152 -3.56 -14.27 -25.62
CA SER A 152 -3.56 -14.91 -26.94
C SER A 152 -3.07 -14.02 -28.07
N GLU A 153 -3.16 -12.69 -27.93
CA GLU A 153 -2.66 -11.74 -28.93
C GLU A 153 -1.14 -11.52 -28.82
N ASP A 154 -0.53 -11.87 -27.68
CA ASP A 154 0.90 -11.81 -27.46
C ASP A 154 1.61 -13.09 -27.93
N SER A 155 2.19 -13.04 -29.12
CA SER A 155 2.96 -14.15 -29.70
C SER A 155 4.25 -14.51 -28.93
N THR A 156 4.73 -13.65 -28.03
CA THR A 156 5.91 -13.90 -27.20
C THR A 156 5.59 -14.73 -25.94
N GLY A 157 4.31 -14.84 -25.59
CA GLY A 157 3.81 -15.55 -24.41
C GLY A 157 4.17 -14.89 -23.07
N VAL A 158 4.65 -13.64 -23.07
CA VAL A 158 4.95 -12.88 -21.84
C VAL A 158 3.68 -12.66 -21.03
N LEU A 159 2.59 -12.26 -21.68
CA LEU A 159 1.31 -12.02 -21.00
C LEU A 159 0.72 -13.30 -20.40
N ASP A 160 0.83 -14.45 -21.09
CA ASP A 160 0.41 -15.76 -20.54
C ASP A 160 1.17 -16.12 -19.26
N ARG A 161 2.49 -15.93 -19.25
CA ARG A 161 3.33 -16.17 -18.05
C ARG A 161 3.01 -15.20 -16.92
N LEU A 162 2.69 -13.95 -17.25
CA LEU A 162 2.25 -12.96 -16.25
C LEU A 162 0.90 -13.32 -15.65
N GLU A 163 -0.08 -13.76 -16.44
CA GLU A 163 -1.36 -14.21 -15.91
C GLU A 163 -1.22 -15.39 -14.96
N LYS A 164 -0.33 -16.35 -15.25
CA LYS A 164 0.00 -17.45 -14.34
C LYS A 164 0.56 -16.94 -13.02
N ARG A 165 1.57 -16.07 -13.04
CA ARG A 165 2.14 -15.47 -11.82
C ARG A 165 1.11 -14.66 -11.02
N ILE A 166 0.28 -13.87 -11.71
CA ILE A 166 -0.80 -13.09 -11.08
C ILE A 166 -1.81 -14.03 -10.42
N ALA A 167 -2.23 -15.11 -11.10
CA ALA A 167 -3.12 -16.11 -10.52
C ALA A 167 -2.49 -16.77 -9.28
N THR A 168 -1.19 -17.08 -9.29
CA THR A 168 -0.48 -17.62 -8.12
C THR A 168 -0.54 -16.70 -6.91
N VAL A 169 -0.26 -15.40 -7.07
CA VAL A 169 -0.19 -14.46 -5.93
C VAL A 169 -1.57 -13.97 -5.45
N THR A 170 -2.57 -14.00 -6.33
CA THR A 170 -3.94 -13.57 -6.00
C THR A 170 -4.82 -14.74 -5.56
N MET A 171 -4.44 -15.98 -5.92
CA MET A 171 -5.26 -17.18 -5.80
C MET A 171 -6.60 -17.09 -6.55
N ILE A 172 -6.67 -16.21 -7.56
CA ILE A 172 -7.82 -16.06 -8.44
C ILE A 172 -7.50 -16.77 -9.77
N PRO A 173 -8.38 -17.65 -10.28
CA PRO A 173 -8.16 -18.34 -11.55
C PRO A 173 -7.95 -17.37 -12.72
N ARG A 174 -7.12 -17.77 -13.70
CA ARG A 174 -6.73 -16.92 -14.83
C ARG A 174 -7.93 -16.45 -15.69
N ASP A 175 -8.95 -17.29 -15.82
CA ASP A 175 -10.14 -17.04 -16.62
C ASP A 175 -11.15 -16.08 -15.96
N HIS A 176 -10.83 -15.58 -14.77
CA HIS A 176 -11.50 -14.44 -14.16
C HIS A 176 -10.86 -13.10 -14.54
N GLY A 177 -9.71 -13.12 -15.21
CA GLY A 177 -8.97 -11.92 -15.57
C GLY A 177 -9.41 -11.31 -16.90
N GLU A 178 -9.71 -10.02 -16.91
CA GLU A 178 -9.96 -9.26 -18.15
C GLU A 178 -8.68 -9.12 -19.00
N ALA A 179 -8.78 -8.73 -20.28
CA ALA A 179 -7.61 -8.40 -21.09
C ALA A 179 -6.72 -7.35 -20.38
N PHE A 180 -5.40 -7.41 -20.59
CA PHE A 180 -4.51 -6.40 -20.00
C PHE A 180 -4.81 -5.03 -20.60
N ASN A 181 -5.09 -4.05 -19.74
CA ASN A 181 -5.16 -2.65 -20.15
C ASN A 181 -3.77 -2.02 -20.01
N ILE A 182 -3.07 -1.86 -21.14
CA ILE A 182 -1.74 -1.25 -21.18
C ILE A 182 -1.91 0.25 -21.37
N LEU A 183 -1.37 1.04 -20.44
CA LEU A 183 -1.57 2.47 -20.36
C LEU A 183 -0.24 3.22 -20.43
N ARG A 184 -0.26 4.37 -21.08
CA ARG A 184 0.84 5.33 -21.14
C ARG A 184 0.37 6.69 -20.66
N TYR A 185 1.13 7.27 -19.73
CA TYR A 185 0.96 8.63 -19.24
C TYR A 185 2.21 9.46 -19.55
N GLU A 186 2.00 10.55 -20.28
CA GLU A 186 2.98 11.60 -20.54
C GLU A 186 2.96 12.66 -19.42
N ILE A 187 3.90 13.59 -19.47
CA ILE A 187 4.00 14.69 -18.48
C ILE A 187 2.65 15.42 -18.35
N GLY A 188 2.19 15.60 -17.11
CA GLY A 188 0.92 16.20 -16.74
C GLY A 188 -0.28 15.26 -16.84
N GLN A 189 -0.17 14.12 -17.53
CA GLN A 189 -1.27 13.16 -17.61
C GLN A 189 -1.45 12.42 -16.28
N ARG A 190 -2.71 12.08 -15.98
CA ARG A 190 -3.16 11.54 -14.69
C ARG A 190 -4.43 10.70 -14.86
N TYR A 191 -4.87 10.12 -13.76
CA TYR A 191 -6.23 9.60 -13.61
C TYR A 191 -6.75 9.99 -12.22
N ALA A 192 -7.82 10.77 -12.17
CA ALA A 192 -8.50 11.12 -10.93
C ALA A 192 -8.93 9.86 -10.15
N SER A 193 -9.14 10.05 -8.85
CA SER A 193 -9.51 8.99 -7.94
C SER A 193 -10.83 8.32 -8.36
N HIS A 194 -10.84 6.99 -8.41
CA HIS A 194 -11.97 6.18 -8.83
C HIS A 194 -11.96 4.81 -8.14
N TYR A 195 -13.07 4.08 -8.30
CA TYR A 195 -13.17 2.67 -7.92
C TYR A 195 -13.05 1.81 -9.17
N ASP A 196 -12.36 0.68 -9.05
CA ASP A 196 -12.37 -0.33 -10.10
C ASP A 196 -13.62 -1.21 -10.04
N ALA A 197 -14.21 -1.38 -8.85
CA ALA A 197 -15.48 -2.07 -8.70
C ALA A 197 -16.64 -1.19 -9.20
N PHE A 198 -17.63 -1.84 -9.82
CA PHE A 198 -18.83 -1.18 -10.33
C PHE A 198 -19.89 -1.15 -9.24
N HIS A 199 -20.12 0.04 -8.65
CA HIS A 199 -21.21 0.24 -7.68
C HIS A 199 -22.58 0.06 -8.34
N PRO A 200 -23.48 -0.80 -7.81
CA PRO A 200 -24.79 -1.04 -8.41
C PRO A 200 -25.66 0.21 -8.54
N GLU A 201 -25.53 1.17 -7.63
CA GLU A 201 -26.26 2.45 -7.69
C GLU A 201 -25.84 3.33 -8.88
N GLN A 202 -24.60 3.16 -9.38
CA GLN A 202 -24.03 4.00 -10.44
C GLN A 202 -24.03 3.30 -11.81
N TYR A 203 -23.90 1.97 -11.80
CA TYR A 203 -23.71 1.15 -13.02
C TYR A 203 -24.81 0.10 -13.21
N GLY A 204 -25.80 0.03 -12.32
CA GLY A 204 -26.80 -1.02 -12.29
C GLY A 204 -26.25 -2.36 -11.77
N PRO A 205 -27.12 -3.37 -11.59
CA PRO A 205 -26.71 -4.69 -11.09
C PRO A 205 -25.71 -5.35 -12.04
N GLN A 206 -24.63 -5.89 -11.47
CA GLN A 206 -23.59 -6.58 -12.22
C GLN A 206 -23.68 -8.09 -12.00
N LYS A 207 -23.53 -8.89 -13.07
CA LYS A 207 -23.41 -10.37 -12.96
C LYS A 207 -22.13 -10.77 -12.23
N SER A 208 -21.08 -9.97 -12.36
CA SER A 208 -19.76 -10.18 -11.78
C SER A 208 -19.08 -8.82 -11.59
N ASN A 209 -18.25 -8.68 -10.56
CA ASN A 209 -17.54 -7.45 -10.24
C ASN A 209 -16.03 -7.66 -10.14
N ARG A 210 -15.27 -6.56 -10.23
CA ARG A 210 -13.81 -6.58 -10.12
C ARG A 210 -13.42 -6.65 -8.64
N VAL A 211 -12.95 -7.80 -8.19
CA VAL A 211 -12.57 -8.05 -6.78
C VAL A 211 -11.18 -7.54 -6.45
N ALA A 212 -10.28 -7.55 -7.44
CA ALA A 212 -8.89 -7.17 -7.27
C ALA A 212 -8.31 -6.60 -8.57
N THR A 213 -7.30 -5.76 -8.39
CA THR A 213 -6.55 -5.13 -9.48
C THR A 213 -5.08 -5.38 -9.26
N PHE A 214 -4.41 -5.88 -10.30
CA PHE A 214 -2.96 -6.00 -10.34
C PHE A 214 -2.40 -4.98 -11.34
N LEU A 215 -1.58 -4.06 -10.85
CA LEU A 215 -0.83 -3.11 -11.66
C LEU A 215 0.61 -3.58 -11.78
N LEU A 216 1.11 -3.74 -13.00
CA LEU A 216 2.52 -3.95 -13.27
C LEU A 216 3.13 -2.68 -13.85
N TYR A 217 4.08 -2.08 -13.15
CA TYR A 217 4.80 -0.91 -13.64
C TYR A 217 5.82 -1.31 -14.70
N LEU A 218 5.71 -0.75 -15.89
CA LEU A 218 6.55 -1.12 -17.04
C LEU A 218 7.73 -0.17 -17.26
N THR A 219 7.72 0.99 -16.60
CA THR A 219 8.82 1.97 -16.61
C THR A 219 9.11 2.48 -15.21
N ASP A 220 10.36 2.93 -15.02
CA ASP A 220 10.73 3.79 -13.90
C ASP A 220 10.24 5.21 -14.18
N VAL A 221 9.55 5.82 -13.23
CA VAL A 221 9.10 7.22 -13.35
C VAL A 221 10.00 8.11 -12.51
N GLU A 222 10.53 9.17 -13.11
CA GLU A 222 11.51 10.05 -12.47
C GLU A 222 10.88 10.95 -11.40
N GLU A 223 9.66 11.44 -11.63
CA GLU A 223 8.92 12.23 -10.65
C GLU A 223 7.41 12.17 -10.93
N GLY A 224 6.60 12.06 -9.88
CA GLY A 224 5.15 11.90 -9.98
C GLY A 224 4.73 10.50 -10.43
N GLY A 225 3.51 10.40 -10.96
CA GLY A 225 2.97 9.15 -11.53
C GLY A 225 2.61 8.08 -10.48
N GLU A 226 2.64 8.39 -9.19
CA GLU A 226 2.32 7.45 -8.12
C GLU A 226 0.90 6.90 -8.26
N THR A 227 0.72 5.63 -7.92
CA THR A 227 -0.62 5.11 -7.62
C THR A 227 -0.93 5.48 -6.18
N MET A 228 -1.99 6.25 -5.97
CA MET A 228 -2.36 6.76 -4.65
C MET A 228 -3.64 6.11 -4.12
N PHE A 229 -3.73 5.99 -2.79
CA PHE A 229 -4.93 5.59 -2.05
C PHE A 229 -5.24 6.69 -1.03
N PRO A 230 -6.07 7.68 -1.38
CA PRO A 230 -6.41 8.78 -0.48
C PRO A 230 -7.11 8.33 0.81
N PHE A 231 -7.84 7.21 0.75
CA PHE A 231 -8.65 6.70 1.87
C PHE A 231 -7.97 5.58 2.67
N GLU A 232 -6.65 5.44 2.55
CA GLU A 232 -5.89 4.45 3.30
C GLU A 232 -6.16 4.58 4.80
N ASN A 233 -6.49 3.45 5.41
CA ASN A 233 -6.90 3.27 6.81
C ASN A 233 -8.03 4.21 7.25
N GLY A 234 -8.97 4.52 6.35
CA GLY A 234 -10.10 5.42 6.59
C GLY A 234 -9.71 6.91 6.60
N SER A 235 -8.47 7.25 6.29
CA SER A 235 -8.00 8.64 6.25
C SER A 235 -8.79 9.45 5.23
N ASN A 236 -8.95 10.76 5.44
CA ASN A 236 -9.56 11.69 4.48
C ASN A 236 -11.02 11.38 4.06
N MET A 237 -11.68 10.38 4.64
CA MET A 237 -13.08 10.05 4.31
C MET A 237 -14.08 11.07 4.87
N ASP A 238 -13.74 11.73 5.98
CA ASP A 238 -14.61 12.70 6.67
C ASP A 238 -14.51 14.12 6.14
N ILE A 239 -13.53 14.39 5.27
CA ILE A 239 -13.31 15.70 4.67
C ILE A 239 -13.72 15.60 3.21
N GLY A 240 -14.53 16.52 2.69
CA GLY A 240 -14.91 16.52 1.27
C GLY A 240 -13.68 16.50 0.37
N TYR A 241 -13.31 15.31 -0.08
CA TYR A 241 -12.05 15.05 -0.77
C TYR A 241 -12.16 15.48 -2.22
N ASP A 242 -11.18 16.27 -2.65
CA ASP A 242 -10.98 16.61 -4.06
C ASP A 242 -10.31 15.42 -4.75
N TYR A 243 -11.08 14.71 -5.57
CA TYR A 243 -10.69 13.49 -6.28
C TYR A 243 -9.48 13.66 -7.22
N GLU A 244 -9.05 14.90 -7.44
CA GLU A 244 -7.86 15.22 -8.23
C GLU A 244 -6.56 15.28 -7.43
N LYS A 245 -6.64 15.39 -6.10
CA LYS A 245 -5.46 15.57 -5.23
C LYS A 245 -4.69 14.29 -5.03
N CYS A 246 -3.37 14.36 -5.26
CA CYS A 246 -2.43 13.29 -4.97
C CYS A 246 -2.06 13.21 -3.48
N ILE A 247 -2.82 12.44 -2.67
CA ILE A 247 -2.62 12.32 -1.21
C ILE A 247 -2.79 10.87 -0.71
N GLY A 248 -2.56 10.65 0.59
CA GLY A 248 -2.68 9.33 1.23
C GLY A 248 -1.46 8.45 0.99
N LEU A 249 -1.66 7.13 1.00
CA LEU A 249 -0.63 6.17 0.63
C LEU A 249 -0.29 6.36 -0.86
N ARG A 250 1.00 6.44 -1.19
CA ARG A 250 1.48 6.63 -2.57
C ARG A 250 2.54 5.59 -2.90
N VAL A 251 2.32 4.87 -3.98
CA VAL A 251 3.23 3.84 -4.48
C VAL A 251 3.90 4.36 -5.75
N ARG A 252 5.22 4.54 -5.68
CA ARG A 252 6.02 5.04 -6.80
C ARG A 252 6.18 3.97 -7.88
N PRO A 253 6.00 4.29 -9.17
CA PRO A 253 6.25 3.35 -10.26
C PRO A 253 7.75 3.07 -10.39
N LYS A 254 8.10 1.79 -10.31
CA LYS A 254 9.45 1.28 -10.58
C LYS A 254 9.31 0.06 -11.48
N ARG A 255 10.09 0.02 -12.56
CA ARG A 255 9.93 -0.97 -13.62
C ARG A 255 10.07 -2.39 -13.07
N GLY A 256 9.14 -3.25 -13.47
CA GLY A 256 9.10 -4.66 -13.05
C GLY A 256 8.29 -4.89 -11.79
N ASP A 257 8.03 -3.86 -10.98
CA ASP A 257 7.31 -4.01 -9.73
C ASP A 257 5.79 -4.16 -9.96
N GLY A 258 5.17 -5.01 -9.15
CA GLY A 258 3.74 -5.22 -9.08
C GLY A 258 3.09 -4.53 -7.88
N LEU A 259 1.86 -4.07 -8.05
CA LEU A 259 0.99 -3.60 -6.99
C LEU A 259 -0.36 -4.29 -7.11
N LEU A 260 -0.74 -5.05 -6.09
CA LEU A 260 -2.04 -5.67 -5.96
C LEU A 260 -2.86 -4.90 -4.93
N PHE A 261 -4.10 -4.58 -5.26
CA PHE A 261 -5.06 -4.12 -4.26
C PHE A 261 -6.44 -4.74 -4.50
N TYR A 262 -7.21 -4.87 -3.44
CA TYR A 262 -8.56 -5.44 -3.50
C TYR A 262 -9.61 -4.33 -3.46
N SER A 263 -10.53 -4.37 -4.42
CA SER A 263 -11.67 -3.44 -4.50
C SER A 263 -12.84 -3.88 -3.62
N MET A 264 -12.78 -5.11 -3.08
CA MET A 264 -13.86 -5.72 -2.31
C MET A 264 -13.33 -6.32 -1.00
N LEU A 265 -14.16 -6.20 0.03
CA LEU A 265 -14.01 -6.86 1.31
C LEU A 265 -14.28 -8.37 1.16
N VAL A 266 -13.81 -9.17 2.12
CA VAL A 266 -13.99 -10.63 2.11
C VAL A 266 -15.46 -11.07 2.19
N ASN A 267 -16.35 -10.18 2.64
CA ASN A 267 -17.80 -10.40 2.66
C ASN A 267 -18.49 -10.04 1.33
N GLY A 268 -17.74 -9.64 0.30
CA GLY A 268 -18.27 -9.26 -1.01
C GLY A 268 -18.81 -7.83 -1.10
N ALA A 269 -18.71 -7.02 -0.05
CA ALA A 269 -19.01 -5.59 -0.16
C ALA A 269 -17.86 -4.85 -0.85
N ILE A 270 -18.17 -3.76 -1.56
CA ILE A 270 -17.13 -2.87 -2.11
C ILE A 270 -16.39 -2.20 -0.95
N ASP A 271 -15.06 -2.23 -1.02
CA ASP A 271 -14.21 -1.58 -0.04
C ASP A 271 -14.05 -0.10 -0.40
N LEU A 272 -14.72 0.80 0.34
CA LEU A 272 -14.63 2.25 0.07
C LEU A 272 -13.22 2.80 0.27
N THR A 273 -12.37 2.13 1.05
CA THR A 273 -10.96 2.56 1.20
C THR A 273 -10.13 2.26 -0.05
N SER A 274 -10.65 1.45 -0.99
CA SER A 274 -9.99 1.11 -2.26
C SER A 274 -10.06 2.21 -3.32
N LEU A 275 -10.59 3.40 -2.98
CA LEU A 275 -10.52 4.56 -3.84
C LEU A 275 -9.05 4.83 -4.17
N HIS A 276 -8.73 4.91 -5.46
CA HIS A 276 -7.36 5.08 -5.90
C HIS A 276 -7.26 5.89 -7.18
N GLY A 277 -6.09 6.45 -7.46
CA GLY A 277 -5.85 7.24 -8.67
C GLY A 277 -4.39 7.19 -9.10
N SER A 278 -4.12 7.75 -10.29
CA SER A 278 -2.76 7.96 -10.77
C SER A 278 -2.42 9.43 -10.66
N CYS A 279 -1.47 9.77 -9.79
CA CYS A 279 -0.93 11.12 -9.68
C CYS A 279 -0.36 11.60 -11.02
N PRO A 280 -0.33 12.91 -11.28
CA PRO A 280 0.25 13.46 -12.50
C PRO A 280 1.71 13.03 -12.65
N VAL A 281 2.12 12.66 -13.86
CA VAL A 281 3.55 12.50 -14.18
C VAL A 281 4.18 13.88 -14.21
N ILE A 282 5.23 14.10 -13.42
CA ILE A 282 5.94 15.38 -13.37
C ILE A 282 7.18 15.29 -14.27
N LYS A 283 7.90 14.16 -14.23
CA LYS A 283 9.10 13.92 -15.05
C LYS A 283 9.20 12.46 -15.49
N GLY A 284 9.58 12.26 -16.75
CA GLY A 284 9.66 10.94 -17.41
C GLY A 284 8.36 10.55 -18.11
N GLU A 285 8.13 9.24 -18.27
CA GLU A 285 6.88 8.67 -18.76
C GLU A 285 6.48 7.43 -17.95
N LYS A 286 5.19 7.28 -17.68
CA LYS A 286 4.65 6.11 -16.97
C LYS A 286 4.02 5.16 -17.96
N TRP A 287 4.49 3.93 -17.98
CA TRP A 287 3.78 2.80 -18.57
C TRP A 287 3.34 1.83 -17.48
N VAL A 288 2.10 1.36 -17.56
CA VAL A 288 1.54 0.40 -16.61
C VAL A 288 0.63 -0.59 -17.32
N ALA A 289 0.75 -1.87 -16.99
CA ALA A 289 -0.21 -2.90 -17.40
C ALA A 289 -1.18 -3.17 -16.25
N THR A 290 -2.47 -2.99 -16.49
CA THR A 290 -3.52 -3.26 -15.50
C THR A 290 -4.20 -4.58 -15.82
N LYS A 291 -4.32 -5.46 -14.84
CA LYS A 291 -5.10 -6.69 -14.90
C LYS A 291 -6.21 -6.61 -13.86
N TRP A 292 -7.45 -6.47 -14.33
CA TRP A 292 -8.63 -6.55 -13.49
C TRP A 292 -9.07 -8.00 -13.33
N LEU A 293 -9.35 -8.40 -12.10
CA LEU A 293 -9.72 -9.77 -11.73
C LEU A 293 -11.14 -9.78 -11.19
N ARG A 294 -11.99 -10.64 -11.74
CA ARG A 294 -13.41 -10.74 -11.43
C ARG A 294 -13.71 -11.84 -10.41
N ASP A 295 -14.83 -11.75 -9.71
CA ASP A 295 -15.33 -12.81 -8.82
C ASP A 295 -15.86 -14.04 -9.58
N GLN A 296 -16.23 -13.86 -10.86
CA GLN A 296 -16.70 -14.92 -11.74
C GLN A 296 -15.88 -14.96 -13.02
N LYS A 297 -15.86 -16.14 -13.64
CA LYS A 297 -15.31 -16.33 -14.99
C LYS A 297 -15.93 -15.35 -15.98
N GLN A 298 -15.12 -14.80 -16.88
CA GLN A 298 -15.61 -14.01 -18.01
C GLN A 298 -16.17 -14.95 -19.09
N ASP A 299 -17.36 -14.64 -19.61
CA ASP A 299 -18.00 -15.38 -20.71
C ASP A 299 -17.24 -15.19 -22.03
#